data_AF-A0A117SU54-F1
#
_entry.id   AF-A0A117SU54-F1
#
_cell.length_a   1.000
_cell.length_b   1.000
_cell.length_c   1.000
_cell.angle_alpha   90.00
_cell.angle_beta   90.00
_cell.angle_gamma   90.00
#
_symmetry.space_group_name_H-M   'P 1'
#
loop_
_entity.id
_entity.type
_entity.pdbx_description
1 polymer ?
#
loop_
_entity_poly.entity_id
_entity_poly.type
_entity_poly.pdbx_seq_one_letter_code
_entity_poly.pdbx_strand_id
1 'polypeptide(L)'
;MPVLEAPRRFWGRLRSFVDGRWVEGHPLGFGQLFDPGLGEVIGEVPLGGRENVDEAVEGTYEAFKTWSRTSVPDRLQYLFRIK
;
A
#
# COMPACT_ATOMS: atom_id res chain seq x y z
N MET A 1 -7.07 -32.48 -7.12
CA MET A 1 -6.41 -31.16 -7.08
C MET A 1 -6.06 -30.87 -5.63
N PRO A 2 -4.81 -30.54 -5.27
CA PRO A 2 -4.49 -30.19 -3.90
C PRO A 2 -5.17 -28.87 -3.54
N VAL A 3 -5.88 -28.83 -2.42
CA VAL A 3 -6.36 -27.58 -1.83
C VAL A 3 -5.14 -26.87 -1.26
N LEU A 4 -4.78 -25.73 -1.85
CA LEU A 4 -3.72 -24.89 -1.31
C LEU A 4 -4.26 -24.24 -0.02
N GLU A 5 -3.60 -24.48 1.11
CA GLU A 5 -3.92 -23.73 2.32
C GLU A 5 -3.44 -22.29 2.19
N ALA A 6 -4.30 -21.35 2.60
CA ALA A 6 -3.93 -19.94 2.61
C ALA A 6 -2.80 -19.71 3.62
N PRO A 7 -1.72 -19.00 3.24
CA PRO A 7 -0.59 -18.74 4.14
C PRO A 7 -1.00 -17.88 5.35
N ARG A 8 -2.08 -17.10 5.22
CA ARG A 8 -2.68 -16.36 6.32
C ARG A 8 -4.19 -16.25 6.13
N ARG A 9 -4.96 -16.58 7.17
CA ARG A 9 -6.43 -16.52 7.15
C ARG A 9 -6.98 -15.11 7.43
N PHE A 10 -6.24 -14.30 8.20
CA PHE A 10 -6.65 -12.93 8.54
C PHE A 10 -5.46 -11.98 8.63
N TRP A 11 -5.55 -10.88 7.88
CA TRP A 11 -4.49 -9.87 7.71
C TRP A 11 -4.56 -8.72 8.72
N GLY A 12 -5.69 -8.58 9.44
CA GLY A 12 -5.92 -7.48 10.37
C GLY A 12 -6.29 -6.17 9.67
N ARG A 13 -6.11 -5.06 10.39
CA ARG A 13 -6.27 -3.71 9.84
C ARG A 13 -4.98 -3.29 9.16
N LEU A 14 -5.07 -3.07 7.85
CA LEU A 14 -3.98 -2.53 7.06
C LEU A 14 -3.84 -1.02 7.29
N ARG A 15 -2.71 -0.48 6.86
CA ARG A 15 -2.40 0.95 6.89
C ARG A 15 -1.98 1.40 5.50
N SER A 16 -2.25 2.65 5.15
CA SER A 16 -1.69 3.24 3.94
C SER A 16 -0.21 3.59 4.17
N PHE A 17 0.60 3.49 3.12
CA PHE A 17 1.99 3.91 3.14
C PHE A 17 2.16 5.13 2.23
N VAL A 18 2.48 6.28 2.82
CA VAL A 18 2.57 7.57 2.13
C VAL A 18 3.84 8.25 2.61
N ASP A 19 4.61 8.83 1.68
CA ASP A 19 5.83 9.57 1.99
C ASP A 19 6.81 8.83 2.94
N GLY A 20 7.05 7.54 2.67
CA GLY A 20 7.98 6.74 3.46
C GLY A 20 7.48 6.31 4.84
N ARG A 21 6.23 6.59 5.21
CA ARG A 21 5.66 6.27 6.52
C ARG A 21 4.32 5.55 6.44
N TRP A 22 4.04 4.72 7.43
CA TRP A 22 2.70 4.17 7.65
C TRP A 22 1.81 5.25 8.24
N VAL A 23 0.68 5.52 7.60
CA VAL A 23 -0.26 6.57 8.00
C VAL A 23 -1.44 5.95 8.72
N GLU A 24 -1.88 6.63 9.78
CA GLU A 24 -3.10 6.34 10.53
C GLU A 24 -4.09 7.49 10.30
N GLY A 25 -5.39 7.19 10.28
CA GLY A 25 -6.43 8.19 10.06
C GLY A 25 -7.03 8.11 8.65
N HIS A 26 -8.20 7.49 8.60
CA HIS A 26 -8.93 7.25 7.35
C HIS A 26 -10.35 7.76 7.55
N PRO A 27 -10.67 8.96 7.05
CA PRO A 27 -11.90 9.66 7.39
C PRO A 27 -13.15 8.92 6.90
N LEU A 28 -12.98 8.01 5.93
CA LEU A 28 -14.06 7.18 5.41
C LEU A 28 -14.13 5.79 6.06
N GLY A 29 -13.31 5.52 7.09
CA GLY A 29 -13.31 4.27 7.84
C GLY A 29 -12.52 3.15 7.16
N PHE A 30 -13.03 1.93 7.22
CA PHE A 30 -12.38 0.72 6.71
C PHE A 30 -13.34 -0.09 5.82
N GLY A 31 -12.82 -0.64 4.73
CA GLY A 31 -13.49 -1.60 3.87
C GLY A 31 -13.07 -3.03 4.18
N GLN A 32 -13.98 -3.98 4.05
CA GLN A 32 -13.69 -5.39 4.24
C GLN A 32 -12.99 -5.98 3.00
N LEU A 33 -11.94 -6.76 3.24
CA LEU A 33 -11.29 -7.57 2.21
C LEU A 33 -11.87 -8.98 2.26
N PHE A 34 -12.28 -9.49 1.11
CA PHE A 34 -12.90 -10.81 0.98
C PHE A 34 -12.00 -11.79 0.26
N ASP A 35 -12.01 -13.05 0.69
CA ASP A 35 -11.50 -14.17 -0.10
C ASP A 35 -12.45 -14.41 -1.29
N PRO A 36 -12.01 -14.30 -2.55
CA PRO A 36 -12.88 -14.50 -3.70
C PRO A 36 -13.35 -15.96 -3.87
N GLY A 37 -12.67 -16.94 -3.26
CA GLY A 37 -13.05 -18.35 -3.31
C GLY A 37 -14.04 -18.76 -2.22
N LEU A 38 -13.99 -18.12 -1.04
CA LEU A 38 -14.81 -18.49 0.12
C LEU A 38 -15.87 -17.43 0.52
N GLY A 39 -15.68 -16.18 0.10
CA GLY A 39 -16.53 -15.06 0.52
C GLY A 39 -16.32 -14.63 1.98
N GLU A 40 -15.30 -15.16 2.65
CA GLU A 40 -14.98 -14.83 4.04
C GLU A 40 -14.16 -13.54 4.12
N VAL A 41 -14.31 -12.79 5.22
CA VAL A 41 -13.51 -11.58 5.47
C VAL A 41 -12.11 -11.98 5.92
N ILE A 42 -11.11 -11.55 5.14
CA ILE A 42 -9.69 -11.82 5.39
C ILE A 42 -8.94 -10.62 5.93
N GLY A 43 -9.57 -9.45 6.07
CA GLY A 43 -8.93 -8.26 6.64
C GLY A 43 -9.72 -6.98 6.41
N GLU A 44 -9.14 -5.87 6.82
CA GLU A 44 -9.73 -4.54 6.67
C GLU A 44 -8.71 -3.59 6.02
N VAL A 45 -9.12 -2.91 4.94
CA VAL A 45 -8.31 -1.90 4.26
C VAL A 45 -8.82 -0.51 4.60
N PRO A 46 -7.95 0.45 4.91
CA PRO A 46 -8.39 1.80 5.18
C PRO A 46 -8.96 2.50 3.94
N LEU A 47 -10.01 3.30 4.13
CA LEU A 47 -10.63 4.11 3.08
C LEU A 47 -10.24 5.57 3.25
N GLY A 48 -9.37 6.05 2.35
CA GLY A 48 -8.89 7.43 2.34
C GLY A 48 -9.89 8.40 1.70
N GLY A 49 -9.90 9.63 2.21
CA GLY A 49 -10.62 10.77 1.62
C GLY A 49 -9.76 11.60 0.69
N ARG A 50 -10.29 12.75 0.25
CA ARG A 50 -9.57 13.72 -0.59
C ARG A 50 -8.26 14.16 0.06
N GLU A 51 -8.28 14.40 1.37
CA GLU A 51 -7.15 14.90 2.15
C GLU A 51 -5.97 13.91 2.14
N ASN A 52 -6.26 12.61 2.20
CA ASN A 52 -5.22 11.58 2.12
C ASN A 52 -4.59 11.51 0.73
N VAL A 53 -5.38 11.77 -0.32
CA VAL A 53 -4.88 11.84 -1.69
C VAL A 53 -4.01 13.07 -1.87
N ASP A 54 -4.46 14.23 -1.40
CA ASP A 54 -3.72 15.49 -1.49
C ASP A 54 -2.37 15.37 -0.77
N GLU A 55 -2.33 14.79 0.43
CA GLU A 55 -1.08 14.51 1.17
C GLU A 55 -0.13 13.59 0.38
N ALA A 56 -0.65 12.51 -0.21
CA ALA A 56 0.16 11.57 -0.96
C ALA A 56 0.74 12.17 -2.24
N VAL A 57 -0.04 13.01 -2.92
CA VAL A 57 0.38 13.70 -4.13
C VAL A 57 1.47 14.73 -3.81
N GLU A 58 1.32 15.50 -2.72
CA GLU A 58 2.31 16.50 -2.32
C GLU A 58 3.67 15.87 -2.00
N GLY A 59 3.71 14.82 -1.16
CA GLY A 59 4.96 14.12 -0.85
C GLY A 59 5.61 13.49 -2.08
N THR A 60 4.79 12.94 -2.99
CA THR A 60 5.26 12.39 -4.27
C THR A 60 5.85 13.48 -5.16
N TYR A 61 5.22 14.66 -5.21
CA TYR A 61 5.67 15.79 -6.02
C TYR A 61 7.04 16.28 -5.57
N GLU A 62 7.26 16.41 -4.25
CA GLU A 62 8.56 16.78 -3.70
C GLU A 62 9.63 15.72 -4.02
N ALA A 63 9.34 14.43 -3.81
CA ALA A 63 10.26 13.35 -4.15
C ALA A 63 10.60 13.30 -5.65
N PHE A 64 9.63 13.64 -6.52
CA PHE A 64 9.80 13.62 -7.97
C PHE A 64 10.86 14.63 -8.45
N LYS A 65 10.99 15.79 -7.79
CA LYS A 65 11.99 16.82 -8.15
C LYS A 65 13.42 16.28 -8.19
N THR A 66 13.74 15.34 -7.30
CA THR A 66 15.05 14.66 -7.26
C THR A 66 15.03 13.33 -8.01
N TRP A 67 13.97 12.54 -7.87
CA TRP A 67 13.88 11.20 -8.48
C TRP A 67 13.92 11.24 -10.01
N SER A 68 13.25 12.23 -10.62
CA SER A 68 13.23 12.41 -12.08
C SER A 68 14.62 12.64 -12.68
N ARG A 69 15.57 13.18 -11.89
CA ARG A 69 16.95 13.47 -12.28
C ARG A 69 17.94 12.36 -11.92
N THR A 70 17.48 11.33 -11.20
CA THR A 70 18.32 10.19 -10.81
C THR A 70 18.69 9.38 -12.05
N SER A 71 19.94 8.93 -12.18
CA SER A 71 20.40 8.19 -13.35
C SER A 71 19.73 6.81 -13.46
N VAL A 72 19.69 6.23 -14.66
CA VAL A 72 19.12 4.87 -14.85
C VAL A 72 19.85 3.82 -13.99
N PRO A 73 21.21 3.77 -13.96
CA PRO A 73 21.92 2.84 -13.08
C PRO A 73 21.57 2.99 -11.60
N ASP A 74 21.44 4.24 -11.11
CA ASP A 74 21.13 4.49 -9.71
C ASP A 74 19.71 4.06 -9.35
N ARG A 75 18.73 4.33 -10.22
CA ARG A 75 17.34 3.86 -10.01
C ARG A 75 17.25 2.34 -9.97
N LEU A 76 18.08 1.64 -10.76
CA LEU A 76 18.10 0.18 -10.81
C LEU A 76 18.55 -0.44 -9.47
N GLN A 77 19.45 0.21 -8.72
CA GLN A 77 19.90 -0.27 -7.41
C GLN A 77 18.75 -0.43 -6.40
N TYR A 78 17.73 0.42 -6.47
CA TYR A 78 16.56 0.33 -5.60
C TYR A 78 15.74 -0.93 -5.88
N LEU A 79 15.58 -1.32 -7.15
CA LEU A 79 14.85 -2.53 -7.52
C LEU A 79 15.56 -3.81 -7.02
N PHE A 80 16.89 -3.85 -7.11
CA PHE A 80 17.67 -4.99 -6.60
C PHE A 80 17.63 -5.13 -5.07
N ARG A 81 17.40 -4.02 -4.35
CA ARG A 81 17.29 -4.05 -2.88
C ARG A 81 15.96 -4.63 -2.38
N ILE A 82 14.92 -4.63 -3.21
CA ILE A 82 13.56 -5.09 -2.84
C ILE A 82 13.38 -6.58 -3.16
N LYS A 83 14.34 -7.22 -3.83
CA LYS A 83 14.37 -8.67 -4.07
C LYS A 83 14.62 -9.45 -2.79
#